data_AF-A0A7C2WGI2-F1
#
_entry.id   AF-A0A7C2WGI2-F1
#
_cell.length_a   1.000
_cell.length_b   1.000
_cell.length_c   1.000
_cell.angle_alpha   90.00
_cell.angle_beta   90.00
_cell.angle_gamma   90.00
#
_symmetry.space_group_name_H-M   'P 1'
#
loop_
_entity.id
_entity.type
_entity.pdbx_description
1 polymer ?
#
loop_
_entity_poly.entity_id
_entity_poly.type
_entity_poly.pdbx_seq_one_letter_code
_entity_poly.pdbx_strand_id
1 'polypeptide(L)'
;PGCSPVGDNFTETVAAILLFLQGLGPLPEFDELGRPAWLFRETVHRQCTRGGYYEEGVFADEYGDRECLVELGCWGPVVQCNITARGAINHLGGCMNVGGVCIGCTMPGFPDRFSPFYKAPPGSLLSSTQAKFYGALTRRLRRLTNLYMNRETEWDAAGRVPSGWGRVEEPSLPVRLVHTIYDRLRLRGAEPPGRTKPAERYAGGYEVPAVVARQRRQKR
;
A
#
# COMPACT_ATOMS: atom_id res chain seq x y z
N PRO A 1 -27.41 1.91 -0.74
CA PRO A 1 -27.32 3.40 -0.66
C PRO A 1 -26.20 3.91 -1.59
N GLY A 2 -26.09 5.24 -1.74
CA GLY A 2 -25.16 5.92 -2.64
C GLY A 2 -25.91 6.93 -3.53
N CYS A 3 -25.24 8.00 -3.96
CA CYS A 3 -25.85 9.08 -4.74
C CYS A 3 -25.08 9.31 -6.06
N SER A 4 -25.26 8.49 -7.10
CA SER A 4 -26.04 7.24 -7.14
C SER A 4 -25.26 6.05 -6.54
N PRO A 5 -25.91 4.90 -6.22
CA PRO A 5 -25.16 3.69 -5.92
C PRO A 5 -24.26 3.29 -7.10
N VAL A 6 -23.14 2.63 -6.81
CA VAL A 6 -22.33 1.95 -7.83
C VAL A 6 -23.22 0.94 -8.56
N GLY A 7 -23.21 0.95 -9.90
CA GLY A 7 -24.12 0.13 -10.70
C GLY A 7 -24.02 -1.36 -10.37
N ASP A 8 -22.79 -1.86 -10.27
CA ASP A 8 -22.55 -3.25 -9.89
C ASP A 8 -23.06 -3.59 -8.49
N ASN A 9 -22.95 -2.69 -7.51
CA ASN A 9 -23.46 -2.93 -6.16
C ASN A 9 -24.98 -3.16 -6.19
N PHE A 10 -25.69 -2.40 -7.03
CA PHE A 10 -27.13 -2.58 -7.20
C PHE A 10 -27.44 -3.91 -7.88
N THR A 11 -26.84 -4.17 -9.06
CA THR A 11 -27.10 -5.39 -9.83
C THR A 11 -26.75 -6.65 -9.04
N GLU A 12 -25.65 -6.64 -8.30
CA GLU A 12 -25.21 -7.76 -7.45
C GLU A 12 -26.19 -8.01 -6.30
N THR A 13 -26.70 -6.94 -5.67
CA THR A 13 -27.72 -7.06 -4.62
C THR A 13 -29.01 -7.68 -5.17
N VAL A 14 -29.47 -7.22 -6.34
CA VAL A 14 -30.65 -7.77 -7.01
C VAL A 14 -30.45 -9.25 -7.35
N ALA A 15 -29.30 -9.60 -7.93
CA ALA A 15 -28.97 -10.98 -8.24
C ALA A 15 -28.95 -11.88 -7.00
N ALA A 16 -28.33 -11.43 -5.90
CA ALA A 16 -28.29 -12.16 -4.64
C ALA A 16 -29.70 -12.42 -4.08
N ILE A 17 -30.58 -11.42 -4.12
CA ILE A 17 -31.97 -11.56 -3.68
C ILE A 17 -32.74 -12.54 -4.57
N LEU A 18 -32.61 -12.44 -5.90
CA LEU A 18 -33.30 -13.35 -6.82
C LEU A 18 -32.84 -14.80 -6.65
N LEU A 19 -31.55 -15.03 -6.45
CA LEU A 19 -31.00 -16.36 -6.17
C LEU A 19 -31.57 -16.96 -4.87
N PHE A 20 -31.67 -16.15 -3.82
CA PHE A 20 -32.31 -16.58 -2.57
C PHE A 20 -33.79 -16.93 -2.76
N LEU A 21 -34.56 -16.08 -3.45
CA LEU A 21 -35.99 -16.31 -3.69
C LEU A 21 -36.28 -17.57 -4.53
N GLN A 22 -35.35 -17.96 -5.40
CA GLN A 22 -35.42 -19.21 -6.17
C GLN A 22 -34.92 -20.45 -5.40
N GLY A 23 -34.47 -20.28 -4.15
CA GLY A 23 -33.90 -21.36 -3.35
C GLY A 23 -32.51 -21.82 -3.81
N LEU A 24 -31.83 -21.02 -4.64
CA LEU A 24 -30.50 -21.33 -5.19
C LEU A 24 -29.36 -20.75 -4.35
N GLY A 25 -29.65 -19.85 -3.41
CA GLY A 25 -28.67 -19.18 -2.58
C GLY A 25 -29.13 -19.00 -1.13
N PRO A 26 -28.20 -18.72 -0.20
CA PRO A 26 -28.55 -18.42 1.19
C PRO A 26 -29.23 -17.06 1.30
N LEU A 27 -29.90 -16.81 2.44
CA LEU A 27 -30.41 -15.48 2.79
C LEU A 27 -29.23 -14.48 2.84
N PRO A 28 -29.28 -13.37 2.07
CA PRO A 28 -28.21 -12.38 2.12
C PRO A 28 -28.07 -11.74 3.50
N GLU A 29 -26.83 -11.52 3.93
CA GLU A 29 -26.55 -10.84 5.19
C GLU A 29 -26.70 -9.32 5.04
N PHE A 30 -27.32 -8.71 6.04
CA PHE A 30 -27.47 -7.26 6.14
C PHE A 30 -26.81 -6.75 7.42
N ASP A 31 -26.25 -5.54 7.34
CA ASP A 31 -25.75 -4.86 8.53
C ASP A 31 -26.89 -4.21 9.34
N GLU A 32 -26.53 -3.57 10.46
CA GLU A 32 -27.46 -2.90 11.38
C GLU A 32 -28.28 -1.78 10.71
N LEU A 33 -27.85 -1.29 9.55
CA LEU A 33 -28.54 -0.26 8.77
C LEU A 33 -29.36 -0.86 7.61
N GLY A 34 -29.49 -2.19 7.55
CA GLY A 34 -30.22 -2.89 6.49
C GLY A 34 -29.53 -2.86 5.13
N ARG A 35 -28.20 -2.66 5.09
CA ARG A 35 -27.44 -2.65 3.84
C ARG A 35 -26.79 -4.02 3.61
N PRO A 36 -26.63 -4.47 2.35
CA PRO A 36 -25.87 -5.68 2.03
C PRO A 36 -24.51 -5.69 2.72
N ALA A 37 -24.31 -6.56 3.71
CA ALA A 37 -23.17 -6.47 4.62
C ALA A 37 -21.85 -6.54 3.85
N TRP A 38 -21.75 -7.41 2.85
CA TRP A 38 -20.54 -7.59 2.05
C TRP A 38 -20.14 -6.36 1.21
N LEU A 39 -21.09 -5.45 0.91
CA LEU A 39 -20.82 -4.24 0.13
C LEU A 39 -20.47 -3.03 1.00
N PHE A 40 -20.95 -2.99 2.25
CA PHE A 40 -20.85 -1.83 3.15
C PHE A 40 -20.12 -2.10 4.46
N ARG A 41 -19.52 -3.28 4.63
CA ARG A 41 -18.80 -3.67 5.87
C ARG A 41 -17.59 -2.80 6.17
N GLU A 42 -16.76 -2.52 5.17
CA GLU A 42 -15.50 -1.78 5.36
C GLU A 42 -15.66 -0.29 5.06
N THR A 43 -14.85 0.54 5.71
CA THR A 43 -14.79 1.97 5.38
C THR A 43 -13.97 2.21 4.12
N VAL A 44 -14.25 3.31 3.44
CA VAL A 44 -13.51 3.71 2.24
C VAL A 44 -12.00 3.75 2.51
N HIS A 45 -11.61 4.26 3.68
CA HIS A 45 -10.20 4.41 4.02
C HIS A 45 -9.44 3.08 4.07
N ARG A 46 -10.08 1.98 4.47
CA ARG A 46 -9.42 0.66 4.53
C ARG A 46 -9.01 0.12 3.16
N GLN A 47 -9.60 0.65 2.10
CA GLN A 47 -9.35 0.24 0.72
C GLN A 47 -8.92 1.41 -0.15
N CYS A 48 -8.54 2.55 0.45
CA CYS A 48 -8.16 3.73 -0.29
C CYS A 48 -6.72 3.58 -0.81
N THR A 49 -6.51 3.75 -2.11
CA THR A 49 -5.17 3.74 -2.72
C THR A 49 -4.25 4.84 -2.18
N ARG A 50 -4.82 5.91 -1.62
CA ARG A 50 -4.09 7.00 -0.95
C ARG A 50 -3.84 6.73 0.55
N GLY A 51 -4.21 5.55 1.06
CA GLY A 51 -4.04 5.17 2.47
C GLY A 51 -2.59 5.15 2.93
N GLY A 52 -1.65 4.79 2.04
CA GLY A 52 -0.21 4.85 2.34
C GLY A 52 0.28 6.27 2.66
N TYR A 53 -0.19 7.29 1.92
CA TYR A 53 0.13 8.68 2.22
C TYR A 53 -0.40 9.10 3.60
N TYR A 54 -1.61 8.65 3.96
CA TYR A 54 -2.17 8.90 5.29
C TYR A 54 -1.34 8.25 6.40
N GLU A 55 -0.92 6.98 6.24
CA GLU A 55 -0.04 6.28 7.21
C GLU A 55 1.30 6.99 7.37
N GLU A 56 1.85 7.50 6.27
CA GLU A 56 3.05 8.30 6.29
C GLU A 56 2.79 9.74 6.73
N GLY A 57 1.57 10.17 7.07
CA GLY A 57 1.30 11.55 7.46
C GLY A 57 1.63 12.59 6.38
N VAL A 58 1.48 12.21 5.11
CA VAL A 58 1.65 13.07 3.94
C VAL A 58 0.25 13.39 3.40
N PHE A 59 -0.11 14.66 3.44
CA PHE A 59 -1.45 15.13 3.07
C PHE A 59 -1.35 16.12 1.92
N ALA A 60 -2.42 16.19 1.15
CA ALA A 60 -2.58 17.15 0.07
C ALA A 60 -2.80 18.55 0.65
N ASP A 61 -2.13 19.55 0.06
CA ASP A 61 -2.32 20.96 0.38
C ASP A 61 -3.40 21.57 -0.52
N GLU A 62 -3.55 21.06 -1.75
CA GLU A 62 -4.55 21.51 -2.72
C GLU A 62 -5.26 20.36 -3.47
N TYR A 63 -6.42 20.68 -4.06
CA TYR A 63 -7.11 19.72 -4.93
C TYR A 63 -6.29 19.50 -6.21
N GLY A 64 -5.94 18.24 -6.48
CA GLY A 64 -5.09 17.86 -7.62
C GLY A 64 -3.85 17.09 -7.18
N ASP A 65 -3.42 17.30 -5.94
CA ASP A 65 -2.35 16.54 -5.31
C ASP A 65 -2.67 15.04 -5.29
N ARG A 66 -1.61 14.23 -5.34
CA ARG A 66 -1.71 12.76 -5.33
C ARG A 66 -1.82 12.19 -3.91
N GLU A 67 -1.50 13.00 -2.91
CA GLU A 67 -1.44 12.71 -1.49
C GLU A 67 -2.84 12.56 -0.85
N CYS A 68 -2.91 12.25 0.44
CA CYS A 68 -4.19 12.01 1.12
C CYS A 68 -5.02 13.31 1.29
N LEU A 69 -6.30 13.24 0.92
CA LEU A 69 -7.23 14.38 0.89
C LEU A 69 -7.96 14.65 2.23
N VAL A 70 -7.53 14.04 3.34
CA VAL A 70 -8.27 14.14 4.61
C VAL A 70 -8.32 15.58 5.14
N GLU A 71 -7.24 16.35 4.97
CA GLU A 71 -7.17 17.75 5.41
C GLU A 71 -7.96 18.69 4.49
N LEU A 72 -8.35 18.22 3.30
CA LEU A 72 -9.21 18.92 2.33
C LEU A 72 -10.70 18.56 2.46
N GLY A 73 -11.08 17.75 3.47
CA GLY A 73 -12.47 17.43 3.79
C GLY A 73 -12.92 15.99 3.47
N CYS A 74 -11.99 15.07 3.20
CA CYS A 74 -12.36 13.68 2.95
C CYS A 74 -12.82 12.94 4.22
N TRP A 75 -14.09 12.51 4.23
CA TRP A 75 -14.70 11.68 5.29
C TRP A 75 -14.46 10.17 5.14
N GLY A 76 -13.58 9.75 4.21
CA GLY A 76 -13.32 8.34 3.91
C GLY A 76 -13.02 7.44 5.13
N PRO A 77 -12.37 7.91 6.21
CA PRO A 77 -12.13 7.12 7.41
C PRO A 77 -13.38 6.54 8.10
N VAL A 78 -14.52 7.21 7.99
CA VAL A 78 -15.76 6.84 8.70
C VAL A 78 -16.93 6.49 7.77
N VAL A 79 -16.72 6.55 6.47
CA VAL A 79 -17.75 6.27 5.47
C VAL A 79 -17.64 4.83 5.01
N GLN A 80 -18.75 4.10 5.07
CA GLN A 80 -18.87 2.72 4.60
C GLN A 80 -19.25 2.72 3.11
N CYS A 81 -18.27 2.42 2.26
CA CYS A 81 -18.43 2.33 0.81
C CYS A 81 -17.23 1.62 0.20
N ASN A 82 -17.47 0.71 -0.75
CA ASN A 82 -16.45 -0.09 -1.41
C ASN A 82 -15.89 0.55 -2.70
N ILE A 83 -16.28 1.78 -3.06
CA ILE A 83 -15.96 2.41 -4.36
C ILE A 83 -14.45 2.47 -4.64
N THR A 84 -13.60 2.51 -3.62
CA THR A 84 -12.14 2.54 -3.81
C THR A 84 -11.53 1.18 -4.12
N ALA A 85 -12.08 0.08 -3.58
CA ALA A 85 -11.66 -1.27 -3.99
C ALA A 85 -12.30 -1.68 -5.31
N ARG A 86 -13.55 -1.29 -5.53
CA ARG A 86 -14.35 -1.75 -6.67
C ARG A 86 -14.17 -0.89 -7.92
N GLY A 87 -13.95 0.42 -7.79
CA GLY A 87 -14.09 1.39 -8.88
C GLY A 87 -15.55 1.80 -9.11
N ALA A 88 -15.77 2.85 -9.91
CA ALA A 88 -17.10 3.41 -10.16
C ALA A 88 -17.83 2.71 -11.32
N ILE A 89 -17.17 2.58 -12.48
CA ILE A 89 -17.73 1.95 -13.70
C ILE A 89 -16.65 1.06 -14.29
N ASN A 90 -16.93 -0.24 -14.48
CA ASN A 90 -15.97 -1.21 -15.02
C ASN A 90 -14.62 -1.17 -14.30
N HIS A 91 -14.65 -1.05 -12.97
CA HIS A 91 -13.47 -0.90 -12.12
C HIS A 91 -12.61 0.35 -12.35
N LEU A 92 -13.12 1.33 -13.11
CA LEU A 92 -12.45 2.60 -13.38
C LEU A 92 -13.05 3.73 -12.54
N GLY A 93 -12.20 4.72 -12.26
CA GLY A 93 -12.59 5.91 -11.50
C GLY A 93 -12.93 5.61 -10.03
N GLY A 94 -13.72 6.48 -9.43
CA GLY A 94 -14.01 6.49 -8.01
C GLY A 94 -14.01 7.94 -7.51
N CYS A 95 -13.86 8.14 -6.20
CA CYS A 95 -13.77 9.49 -5.64
C CYS A 95 -12.30 9.86 -5.40
N MET A 96 -11.68 9.24 -4.40
CA MET A 96 -10.38 9.68 -3.87
C MET A 96 -9.24 9.35 -4.81
N ASN A 97 -9.29 8.19 -5.47
CA ASN A 97 -8.28 7.79 -6.43
C ASN A 97 -8.16 8.77 -7.61
N VAL A 98 -9.21 9.53 -7.92
CA VAL A 98 -9.22 10.58 -8.95
C VAL A 98 -9.20 12.02 -8.39
N GLY A 99 -8.94 12.19 -7.09
CA GLY A 99 -8.80 13.52 -6.47
C GLY A 99 -10.05 14.10 -5.81
N GLY A 100 -11.17 13.38 -5.82
CA GLY A 100 -12.42 13.79 -5.15
C GLY A 100 -12.48 13.38 -3.68
N VAL A 101 -12.81 14.33 -2.79
CA VAL A 101 -13.03 14.03 -1.36
C VAL A 101 -14.24 13.13 -1.15
N CYS A 102 -14.17 12.25 -0.14
CA CYS A 102 -15.35 11.52 0.29
C CYS A 102 -16.34 12.47 0.97
N ILE A 103 -17.55 12.56 0.44
CA ILE A 103 -18.62 13.38 1.02
C ILE A 103 -19.61 12.56 1.88
N GLY A 104 -19.40 11.25 1.99
CA GLY A 104 -20.27 10.38 2.80
C GLY A 104 -21.62 10.02 2.17
N CYS A 105 -21.77 10.06 0.84
CA CYS A 105 -23.05 9.86 0.15
C CYS A 105 -23.73 8.48 0.33
N THR A 106 -23.06 7.52 0.95
CA THR A 106 -23.61 6.21 1.31
C THR A 106 -24.11 6.11 2.76
N MET A 107 -23.89 7.17 3.56
CA MET A 107 -24.19 7.19 4.99
C MET A 107 -25.56 7.84 5.25
N PRO A 108 -26.32 7.40 6.27
CA PRO A 108 -27.66 7.93 6.56
C PRO A 108 -27.69 9.43 6.90
N GLY A 109 -26.61 9.96 7.46
CA GLY A 109 -26.52 11.38 7.83
C GLY A 109 -26.17 12.33 6.69
N PHE A 110 -26.05 11.83 5.46
CA PHE A 110 -25.75 12.65 4.30
C PHE A 110 -26.99 13.45 3.84
N PRO A 111 -26.85 14.75 3.48
CA PRO A 111 -25.60 15.53 3.46
C PRO A 111 -25.26 16.24 4.79
N ASP A 112 -26.24 16.44 5.67
CA ASP A 112 -26.15 17.41 6.76
C ASP A 112 -25.00 17.16 7.74
N ARG A 113 -24.75 15.90 8.12
CA ARG A 113 -23.70 15.53 9.08
C ARG A 113 -22.28 15.62 8.52
N PHE A 114 -22.14 15.75 7.20
CA PHE A 114 -20.86 15.77 6.49
C PHE A 114 -20.53 17.14 5.92
N SER A 115 -21.48 18.08 5.99
CA SER A 115 -21.33 19.45 5.51
C SER A 115 -20.63 20.36 6.54
N PRO A 116 -19.83 21.35 6.11
CA PRO A 116 -19.39 21.61 4.74
C PRO A 116 -18.28 20.65 4.27
N PHE A 117 -18.36 20.16 3.02
CA PHE A 117 -17.48 19.11 2.48
C PHE A 117 -16.02 19.51 2.28
N TYR A 118 -15.72 20.81 2.22
CA TYR A 118 -14.37 21.34 1.99
C TYR A 118 -13.57 21.58 3.28
N LYS A 119 -14.16 21.29 4.46
CA LYS A 119 -13.47 21.39 5.74
C LYS A 119 -13.06 20.01 6.22
N ALA A 120 -11.83 19.89 6.72
CA ALA A 120 -11.34 18.69 7.36
C ALA A 120 -12.33 18.20 8.44
N PRO A 121 -12.66 16.89 8.49
CA PRO A 121 -13.47 16.33 9.56
C PRO A 121 -12.83 16.65 10.93
N PRO A 122 -13.58 17.04 11.96
CA PRO A 122 -12.99 17.44 13.25
C PRO A 122 -12.17 16.31 13.88
N GLY A 123 -12.61 15.06 13.74
CA GLY A 123 -11.87 13.89 14.22
C GLY A 123 -10.58 13.61 13.47
N SER A 124 -10.39 14.16 12.26
CA SER A 124 -9.17 13.91 11.49
C SER A 124 -7.97 14.71 12.01
N LEU A 125 -8.18 15.85 12.68
CA LEU A 125 -7.10 16.74 13.15
C LEU A 125 -6.11 16.02 14.08
N LEU A 126 -6.62 15.24 15.03
CA LEU A 126 -5.79 14.46 15.96
C LEU A 126 -5.02 13.38 15.19
N SER A 127 -5.73 12.64 14.35
CA SER A 127 -5.14 11.53 13.59
C SER A 127 -4.09 12.00 12.57
N SER A 128 -4.30 13.13 11.90
CA SER A 128 -3.35 13.67 10.92
C SER A 128 -2.10 14.22 11.60
N THR A 129 -2.25 14.86 12.77
CA THR A 129 -1.11 15.32 13.58
C THR A 129 -0.27 14.14 14.08
N GLN A 130 -0.91 13.09 14.59
CA GLN A 130 -0.21 11.88 15.03
C GLN A 130 0.49 11.18 13.86
N ALA A 131 -0.19 11.06 12.72
CA ALA A 131 0.37 10.47 11.51
C ALA A 131 1.57 11.27 10.99
N LYS A 132 1.53 12.61 11.00
CA LYS A 132 2.68 13.47 10.63
C LYS A 132 3.92 13.14 11.46
N PHE A 133 3.76 12.98 12.77
CA PHE A 133 4.86 12.68 13.69
C PHE A 133 5.47 11.30 13.42
N TYR A 134 4.66 10.24 13.46
CA TYR A 134 5.12 8.87 13.21
C TYR A 134 5.65 8.72 11.78
N GLY A 135 4.94 9.28 10.81
CA GLY A 135 5.29 9.26 9.40
C GLY A 135 6.64 9.92 9.12
N ALA A 136 7.00 11.02 9.79
CA ALA A 136 8.30 11.65 9.62
C ALA A 136 9.47 10.70 9.97
N LEU A 137 9.30 9.87 11.00
CA LEU A 137 10.28 8.84 11.36
C LEU A 137 10.24 7.68 10.36
N THR A 138 9.05 7.13 10.08
CA THR A 138 8.86 5.99 9.19
C THR A 138 9.41 6.25 7.79
N ARG A 139 9.14 7.43 7.20
CA ARG A 139 9.68 7.81 5.89
C ARG A 139 11.20 7.87 5.88
N ARG A 140 11.83 8.38 6.94
CA ARG A 140 13.30 8.42 7.06
C ARG A 140 13.88 7.01 7.11
N LEU A 141 13.30 6.13 7.92
CA LEU A 141 13.73 4.73 8.02
C LEU A 141 13.54 3.99 6.68
N ARG A 142 12.36 4.13 6.05
CA ARG A 142 12.10 3.57 4.71
C ARG A 142 13.09 4.09 3.67
N ARG A 143 13.40 5.39 3.68
CA ARG A 143 14.40 5.98 2.77
C ARG A 143 15.78 5.37 2.98
N LEU A 144 16.22 5.20 4.22
CA LEU A 144 17.51 4.56 4.52
C LEU A 144 17.55 3.10 4.01
N THR A 145 16.48 2.34 4.24
CA THR A 145 16.37 0.98 3.69
C THR A 145 16.36 0.96 2.17
N ASN A 146 15.63 1.88 1.52
CA ASN A 146 15.54 1.98 0.06
C ASN A 146 16.86 2.39 -0.59
N LEU A 147 17.66 3.26 0.05
CA LEU A 147 19.00 3.59 -0.42
C LEU A 147 19.89 2.35 -0.55
N TYR A 148 19.65 1.35 0.31
CA TYR A 148 20.34 0.07 0.22
C TYR A 148 19.65 -0.89 -0.77
N MET A 149 18.34 -1.12 -0.66
CA MET A 149 17.62 -2.08 -1.50
C MET A 149 17.60 -1.73 -3.00
N ASN A 150 17.80 -0.45 -3.36
CA ASN A 150 17.92 -0.02 -4.76
C ASN A 150 19.33 -0.19 -5.34
N ARG A 151 20.28 -0.82 -4.62
CA ARG A 151 21.62 -1.14 -5.11
C ARG A 151 21.81 -2.64 -5.25
N GLU A 152 22.38 -3.03 -6.39
CA GLU A 152 22.80 -4.40 -6.63
C GLU A 152 24.14 -4.69 -5.92
N THR A 153 24.30 -5.92 -5.45
CA THR A 153 25.51 -6.39 -4.75
C THR A 153 26.79 -6.20 -5.58
N GLU A 154 26.73 -6.45 -6.88
CA GLU A 154 27.87 -6.31 -7.79
C GLU A 154 28.26 -4.84 -8.03
N TRP A 155 27.35 -3.87 -7.84
CA TRP A 155 27.66 -2.44 -8.00
C TRP A 155 28.53 -1.93 -6.87
N ASP A 156 28.36 -2.48 -5.67
CA ASP A 156 29.19 -2.18 -4.51
C ASP A 156 30.60 -2.79 -4.68
N ALA A 157 30.70 -3.98 -5.27
CA ALA A 157 31.98 -4.60 -5.60
C ALA A 157 32.71 -3.88 -6.74
N ALA A 158 31.97 -3.44 -7.76
CA ALA A 158 32.52 -2.77 -8.92
C ALA A 158 32.78 -1.26 -8.70
N GLY A 159 32.23 -0.67 -7.63
CA GLY A 159 32.30 0.77 -7.36
C GLY A 159 31.65 1.62 -8.47
N ARG A 160 30.73 1.05 -9.24
CA ARG A 160 30.05 1.74 -10.35
C ARG A 160 28.74 1.08 -10.70
N VAL A 161 27.80 1.90 -11.16
CA VAL A 161 26.54 1.43 -11.76
C VAL A 161 26.80 1.07 -13.23
N PRO A 162 26.35 -0.09 -13.74
CA PRO A 162 26.68 -0.56 -15.09
C PRO A 162 25.92 0.18 -16.20
N SER A 163 24.89 0.96 -15.89
CA SER A 163 24.10 1.73 -16.87
C SER A 163 24.41 3.22 -16.81
N GLY A 164 24.49 3.88 -17.98
CA GLY A 164 24.68 5.34 -18.07
C GLY A 164 23.45 6.15 -17.63
N TRP A 165 22.29 5.50 -17.47
CA TRP A 165 21.04 6.09 -17.01
C TRP A 165 20.86 6.00 -15.49
N GLY A 166 21.59 5.09 -14.83
CA GLY A 166 21.51 4.86 -13.40
C GLY A 166 22.39 5.84 -12.61
N ARG A 167 21.80 6.90 -12.07
CA ARG A 167 22.46 7.77 -11.09
C ARG A 167 22.22 7.23 -9.68
N VAL A 168 22.98 6.21 -9.27
CA VAL A 168 22.93 5.71 -7.89
C VAL A 168 24.19 6.17 -7.16
N GLU A 169 24.00 7.13 -6.25
CA GLU A 169 25.08 7.66 -5.43
C GLU A 169 25.75 6.55 -4.61
N GLU A 170 27.06 6.66 -4.43
CA GLU A 170 27.75 5.79 -3.50
C GLU A 170 27.38 6.18 -2.07
N PRO A 171 27.03 5.21 -1.21
CA PRO A 171 26.74 5.50 0.18
C PRO A 171 27.99 6.05 0.87
N SER A 172 27.80 7.09 1.68
CA SER A 172 28.85 7.62 2.54
C SER A 172 29.33 6.56 3.53
N LEU A 173 30.55 6.72 4.05
CA LEU A 173 31.14 5.81 5.04
C LEU A 173 30.20 5.42 6.21
N PRO A 174 29.50 6.36 6.88
CA PRO A 174 28.58 6.01 7.96
C PRO A 174 27.40 5.15 7.46
N VAL A 175 26.89 5.41 6.25
CA VAL A 175 25.81 4.61 5.65
C VAL A 175 26.30 3.20 5.30
N ARG A 176 27.54 3.04 4.81
CA ARG A 176 28.16 1.72 4.57
C ARG A 176 28.29 0.89 5.85
N LEU A 177 28.62 1.54 6.98
CA LEU A 177 28.72 0.87 8.27
C LEU A 177 27.34 0.37 8.74
N VAL A 178 26.33 1.24 8.69
CA VAL A 178 24.93 0.87 9.01
C VAL A 178 24.47 -0.27 8.11
N HIS A 179 24.78 -0.21 6.82
CA HIS A 179 24.48 -1.26 5.85
C HIS A 179 25.09 -2.61 6.25
N THR A 180 26.37 -2.64 6.63
CA THR A 180 27.03 -3.89 7.06
C THR A 180 26.37 -4.51 8.30
N ILE A 181 25.94 -3.67 9.25
CA ILE A 181 25.21 -4.11 10.44
C ILE A 181 23.83 -4.64 10.08
N TYR A 182 23.10 -3.91 9.23
CA TYR A 182 21.77 -4.30 8.75
C TYR A 182 21.80 -5.64 8.01
N ASP A 183 22.81 -5.88 7.16
CA ASP A 183 22.98 -7.13 6.44
C ASP A 183 23.22 -8.33 7.36
N ARG A 184 24.06 -8.16 8.38
CA ARG A 184 24.27 -9.19 9.40
C ARG A 184 22.99 -9.50 10.17
N LEU A 185 22.17 -8.49 10.45
CA LEU A 185 20.87 -8.65 11.09
C LEU A 185 19.86 -9.35 10.17
N ARG A 186 19.77 -8.93 8.90
CA ARG A 186 18.88 -9.52 7.87
C ARG A 186 19.17 -11.00 7.66
N LEU A 187 20.45 -11.38 7.65
CA LEU A 187 20.90 -12.75 7.42
C LEU A 187 21.07 -13.54 8.72
N ARG A 188 20.71 -12.98 9.88
CA ARG A 188 20.86 -13.68 11.15
C ARG A 188 19.96 -14.91 11.17
N GLY A 189 20.57 -16.09 11.19
CA GLY A 189 19.85 -17.38 11.16
C GLY A 189 19.39 -17.81 9.77
N ALA A 190 19.81 -17.11 8.72
CA ALA A 190 19.55 -17.47 7.33
C ALA A 190 20.87 -17.62 6.56
N GLU A 191 20.88 -18.52 5.57
CA GLU A 191 22.01 -18.63 4.66
C GLU A 191 21.97 -17.46 3.65
N PRO A 192 23.08 -16.74 3.42
CA PRO A 192 23.13 -15.67 2.43
C PRO A 192 22.81 -16.17 1.01
N PRO A 193 22.01 -15.42 0.22
CA PRO A 193 21.78 -15.74 -1.18
C PRO A 193 23.04 -15.45 -2.03
N GLY A 194 23.52 -16.45 -2.80
CA GLY A 194 24.79 -16.40 -3.58
C GLY A 194 26.04 -16.43 -2.68
N ARG A 195 27.31 -16.59 -3.12
CA ARG A 195 27.99 -17.14 -4.31
C ARG A 195 29.10 -18.07 -3.78
N THR A 196 28.78 -18.86 -2.75
CA THR A 196 29.60 -19.89 -2.10
C THR A 196 28.68 -20.93 -1.45
N LYS A 197 27.97 -21.72 -2.27
CA LYS A 197 27.37 -22.96 -1.77
C LYS A 197 28.38 -24.10 -1.95
N PRO A 198 28.63 -24.94 -0.93
CA PRO A 198 29.39 -26.17 -1.13
C PRO A 198 28.67 -27.07 -2.14
N ALA A 199 29.39 -27.99 -2.77
CA ALA A 199 28.75 -28.94 -3.68
C ALA A 199 27.78 -29.81 -2.87
N GLU A 200 26.52 -29.86 -3.29
CA GLU A 200 25.48 -30.64 -2.62
C GLU A 200 25.07 -31.83 -3.49
N ARG A 201 25.05 -33.02 -2.89
CA ARG A 201 24.48 -34.24 -3.48
C ARG A 201 23.08 -34.45 -2.93
N TYR A 202 22.08 -34.45 -3.81
CA TYR A 202 20.70 -34.78 -3.46
C TYR A 202 20.52 -36.31 -3.47
N ALA A 203 19.51 -36.81 -2.74
CA ALA A 203 19.27 -38.26 -2.55
C ALA A 203 19.11 -39.07 -3.86
N GLY A 204 18.84 -38.41 -4.99
CA GLY A 204 18.78 -39.00 -6.33
C GLY A 204 20.10 -38.99 -7.14
N GLY A 205 21.23 -38.67 -6.51
CA GLY A 205 22.55 -38.65 -7.17
C GLY A 205 22.83 -37.39 -8.02
N TYR A 206 21.91 -36.43 -8.05
CA TYR A 206 22.11 -35.13 -8.70
C TYR A 206 23.08 -34.26 -7.88
N GLU A 207 24.16 -33.81 -8.52
CA GLU A 207 25.15 -32.91 -7.94
C GLU A 207 24.96 -31.48 -8.45
N VAL A 208 24.89 -30.52 -7.52
CA VAL A 208 25.03 -29.10 -7.85
C VAL A 208 26.47 -28.67 -7.58
N PRO A 209 27.25 -28.25 -8.60
CA PRO A 209 28.64 -27.86 -8.39
C PRO A 209 28.73 -26.58 -7.54
N ALA A 210 29.78 -26.52 -6.70
CA ALA A 210 30.02 -25.36 -5.85
C ALA A 210 30.28 -24.10 -6.70
N VAL A 211 29.55 -23.02 -6.41
CA VAL A 211 29.82 -21.72 -7.03
C VAL A 211 30.92 -21.06 -6.20
N VAL A 212 32.16 -21.04 -6.70
CA VAL A 212 33.29 -20.41 -5.99
C VAL A 212 33.32 -18.90 -6.31
N ALA A 213 33.41 -18.06 -5.29
CA ALA A 213 33.61 -16.62 -5.46
C ALA A 213 34.85 -16.38 -6.34
N ARG A 214 34.71 -15.60 -7.43
CA ARG A 214 35.83 -15.23 -8.30
C ARG A 214 36.99 -14.71 -7.44
N GLN A 215 38.08 -15.47 -7.38
CA GLN A 215 39.31 -15.05 -6.71
C GLN A 215 39.71 -13.68 -7.28
N ARG A 216 39.92 -12.71 -6.39
CA ARG A 216 40.51 -11.41 -6.71
C ARG A 216 41.70 -11.64 -7.65
N ARG A 217 41.67 -10.96 -8.82
CA ARG A 217 42.74 -10.79 -9.82
C ARG A 217 44.08 -11.37 -9.35
N GLN A 218 44.54 -12.43 -10.02
CA GLN A 218 45.97 -12.74 -10.07
C GLN A 218 46.69 -11.48 -10.56
N LYS A 219 47.38 -10.80 -9.65
CA LYS A 219 48.44 -9.85 -10.01
C LYS A 219 49.50 -10.65 -10.75
N ARG A 220 49.60 -10.45 -12.06
CA ARG A 220 50.84 -10.55 -12.81
C ARG A 220 51.30 -9.13 -13.09
#